data_AF-A0A2K8TA46-F1
#
_entry.id   AF-A0A2K8TA46-F1
#
_cell.length_a   1.000
_cell.length_b   1.000
_cell.length_c   1.000
_cell.angle_alpha   90.00
_cell.angle_beta   90.00
_cell.angle_gamma   90.00
#
_symmetry.space_group_name_H-M   'P 1'
#
loop_
_entity.id
_entity.type
_entity.pdbx_description
1 polymer ?
#
loop_
_entity_poly.entity_id
_entity_poly.type
_entity_poly.pdbx_seq_one_letter_code
_entity_poly.pdbx_strand_id
1 'polypeptide(L)' 'MLVDFKITSSVATSTARIVYDPVSGQLFYNPQGSAAGFGSGGLFATLTGAPMTTSDFVLQA' A
#
# COMPACT_ATOMS: atom_id res chain seq x y z
N MET A 1 -7.25 -4.37 -13.81
CA MET A 1 -5.77 -4.43 -13.87
C MET A 1 -5.28 -4.56 -12.43
N LEU A 2 -4.51 -5.60 -12.11
CA LEU A 2 -3.84 -5.69 -10.81
C LEU A 2 -2.82 -4.54 -10.75
N VAL A 3 -2.89 -3.71 -9.71
CA VAL A 3 -1.87 -2.69 -9.45
C VAL A 3 -0.99 -3.22 -8.32
N ASP A 4 0.31 -3.33 -8.53
CA ASP A 4 1.21 -3.82 -7.46
C ASP A 4 1.37 -2.80 -6.33
N PHE A 5 1.19 -1.51 -6.62
CA PHE A 5 1.25 -0.41 -5.65
C PHE A 5 0.08 0.57 -5.80
N LYS A 6 -0.42 1.09 -4.69
CA LYS A 6 -1.47 2.12 -4.66
C LYS A 6 -1.28 3.09 -3.50
N ILE A 7 -1.43 4.40 -3.76
CA ILE A 7 -1.58 5.43 -2.73
C ILE A 7 -3.07 5.68 -2.51
N THR A 8 -3.58 5.44 -1.30
CA THR A 8 -4.98 5.65 -0.92
C THR A 8 -5.16 5.60 0.60
N SER A 9 -6.08 6.41 1.15
CA SER A 9 -6.50 6.27 2.55
C SER A 9 -7.51 5.14 2.76
N SER A 10 -8.15 4.65 1.69
CA SER A 10 -9.04 3.49 1.73
C SER A 10 -8.23 2.18 1.58
N VAL A 11 -7.39 1.90 2.56
CA VAL A 11 -6.40 0.81 2.46
C VAL A 11 -7.03 -0.58 2.45
N ALA A 12 -8.08 -0.80 3.25
CA ALA A 12 -8.73 -2.10 3.40
C ALA A 12 -9.49 -2.56 2.14
N THR A 13 -9.90 -1.64 1.27
CA THR A 13 -10.61 -1.95 0.01
C THR A 13 -9.66 -2.09 -1.18
N SER A 14 -8.37 -1.81 -0.99
CA SER A 14 -7.36 -1.96 -2.03
C SER A 14 -7.02 -3.43 -2.28
N THR A 15 -6.91 -3.81 -3.55
CA THR A 15 -6.37 -5.11 -3.97
C THR A 15 -4.87 -5.07 -4.25
N ALA A 16 -4.24 -3.89 -4.12
CA ALA A 16 -2.81 -3.73 -4.43
C ALA A 16 -1.93 -4.49 -3.44
N ARG A 17 -0.80 -5.03 -3.92
CA ARG A 17 0.17 -5.75 -3.06
C ARG A 17 0.78 -4.84 -2.00
N ILE A 18 1.12 -3.62 -2.37
CA ILE A 18 1.59 -2.59 -1.43
C ILE A 18 0.62 -1.41 -1.46
N VAL A 19 0.16 -0.97 -0.29
CA VAL A 19 -0.75 0.17 -0.15
C VAL A 19 -0.14 1.20 0.77
N TYR A 20 0.03 2.44 0.31
CA TYR A 20 0.46 3.56 1.13
C TYR A 20 -0.72 4.46 1.48
N ASP A 21 -0.94 4.71 2.77
CA ASP A 21 -1.87 5.74 3.24
C ASP A 21 -1.10 7.05 3.48
N PRO A 22 -1.31 8.09 2.64
CA PRO A 22 -0.61 9.36 2.79
C PRO A 22 -1.07 10.15 4.01
N VAL A 23 -2.18 9.79 4.66
CA VAL A 23 -2.69 10.47 5.85
C VAL A 23 -1.95 9.99 7.10
N SER A 24 -1.83 8.67 7.26
CA SER A 24 -1.17 8.06 8.43
C SER A 24 0.32 7.77 8.21
N GLY A 25 0.80 7.81 6.97
CA GLY A 25 2.15 7.39 6.59
C GLY A 25 2.32 5.87 6.59
N GLN A 26 1.25 5.10 6.77
CA GLN A 26 1.31 3.66 6.90
C GLN A 26 1.44 2.97 5.54
N LEU A 27 2.29 1.95 5.49
CA LEU A 27 2.47 1.05 4.36
C LEU A 27 1.92 -0.32 4.74
N PHE A 28 1.04 -0.87 3.91
CA PHE A 28 0.41 -2.17 4.11
C PHE A 28 0.83 -3.15 3.02
N TYR A 29 1.00 -4.41 3.41
CA TYR A 29 1.26 -5.52 2.49
C TYR A 29 0.03 -6.43 2.39
N ASN A 30 -0.40 -6.69 1.15
CA ASN A 30 -1.44 -7.65 0.80
C ASN A 30 -0.81 -8.82 0.01
N PRO A 31 -0.49 -9.95 0.67
CA PRO A 31 0.11 -11.10 0.00
C PRO A 31 -0.80 -11.76 -1.04
N GLN A 32 -2.12 -11.62 -0.93
CA GLN A 32 -3.02 -12.16 -1.96
C GLN A 32 -3.00 -11.34 -3.25
N GLY A 33 -2.68 -10.04 -3.18
CA GLY A 33 -2.46 -9.14 -4.31
C GLY A 33 -3.61 -9.03 -5.31
N SER A 34 -4.78 -9.58 -5.00
CA SER A 34 -5.90 -9.77 -5.94
C SER A 34 -7.27 -9.71 -5.27
N ALA A 35 -7.33 -9.85 -3.95
CA ALA A 35 -8.51 -9.66 -3.13
C ALA A 35 -8.34 -8.44 -2.23
N ALA A 36 -9.44 -7.76 -1.91
CA ALA A 36 -9.44 -6.69 -0.92
C ALA A 36 -9.22 -7.28 0.48
N GLY A 37 -8.77 -6.43 1.41
CA GLY A 37 -8.26 -6.87 2.70
C GLY A 37 -6.82 -7.37 2.61
N PHE A 38 -6.19 -7.56 3.75
CA PHE A 38 -4.77 -7.97 3.81
C PHE A 38 -4.59 -9.48 4.03
N GLY A 39 -5.65 -10.22 4.36
CA GLY A 39 -5.55 -11.63 4.75
C GLY A 39 -4.50 -11.84 5.85
N SER A 40 -3.46 -12.62 5.56
CA SER A 40 -2.32 -12.83 6.47
C SER A 40 -1.29 -11.69 6.49
N GLY A 41 -1.43 -10.69 5.62
CA GLY A 41 -0.64 -9.46 5.63
C GLY A 41 -1.19 -8.43 6.61
N GLY A 42 -0.88 -7.15 6.36
CA GLY A 42 -1.32 -6.04 7.21
C GLY A 42 -0.36 -4.87 7.18
N LEU A 43 -0.34 -4.10 8.26
CA LEU A 43 0.63 -3.02 8.43
C LEU A 43 2.05 -3.58 8.38
N PHE A 44 2.84 -3.07 7.46
CA PHE A 44 4.22 -3.49 7.22
C PHE A 44 5.22 -2.44 7.74
N ALA A 45 4.93 -1.16 7.56
CA ALA A 45 5.78 -0.06 8.01
C ALA A 45 5.01 1.24 8.21
N THR A 46 5.60 2.22 8.89
CA THR A 46 5.15 3.61 8.93
C THR A 46 6.29 4.50 8.45
N LEU A 47 6.08 5.23 7.36
CA LEU A 47 7.07 6.13 6.77
C LEU A 47 6.96 7.52 7.40
N THR A 48 8.06 8.05 7.91
CA THR A 48 8.16 9.42 8.40
C THR A 48 8.37 10.40 7.23
N GLY A 49 7.79 11.60 7.30
CA GLY A 49 7.88 12.60 6.22
C GLY A 49 6.71 12.59 5.22
N ALA A 50 5.58 12.00 5.61
CA ALA A 50 4.34 12.05 4.84
C ALA A 50 3.80 13.48 4.63
N PRO A 51 3.05 13.75 3.54
CA PRO A 51 2.65 12.79 2.51
C PRO A 51 3.74 12.56 1.45
N MET A 52 3.96 11.30 1.08
CA MET A 52 4.75 10.92 -0.08
C MET A 52 3.85 10.74 -1.31
N THR A 53 4.41 10.92 -2.49
CA THR A 53 3.74 10.85 -3.79
C THR A 53 4.27 9.68 -4.60
N THR A 54 3.65 9.37 -5.75
CA THR A 54 4.08 8.23 -6.58
C THR A 54 5.51 8.36 -7.11
N SER A 55 6.08 9.56 -7.20
CA SER A 55 7.49 9.75 -7.60
C SER A 55 8.50 9.35 -6.52
N ASP A 56 8.06 9.22 -5.27
CA ASP A 56 8.91 8.82 -4.15
C ASP A 56 9.05 7.29 -4.03
N PHE A 57 8.37 6.53 -4.89
CA PHE A 57 8.36 5.08 -4.88
C PHE A 57 8.81 4.52 -6.23
N VAL A 58 9.67 3.50 -6.20
CA VAL A 58 10.07 2.72 -7.37
C VAL A 58 9.77 1.26 -7.10
N LEU A 59 9.06 0.60 -8.03
CA LEU A 59 8.87 -0.85 -8.02
C LEU A 59 9.91 -1.47 -8.95
N GLN A 60 10.69 -2.39 -8.42
CA GLN A 60 11.74 -3.09 -9.16
C GLN A 60 11.53 -4.61 -9.04
N ALA A 61 11.83 -5.33 -10.12
CA ALA A 61 11.78 -6.78 -10.20
C ALA A 61 13.11 -7.42 -9.74
#